data_AF-A0A9D6F2Y4-F1
#
_entry.id   AF-A0A9D6F2Y4-F1
#
_cell.length_a   1.000
_cell.length_b   1.000
_cell.length_c   1.000
_cell.angle_alpha   90.00
_cell.angle_beta   90.00
_cell.angle_gamma   90.00
#
_symmetry.space_group_name_H-M   'P 1'
#
loop_
_entity.id
_entity.type
_entity.pdbx_description
1 polymer ?
#
loop_
_entity_poly.entity_id
_entity_poly.type
_entity_poly.pdbx_seq_one_letter_code
_entity_poly.pdbx_strand_id
1 'polypeptide(L)'
;MTHGPEHHIEHAEHAAHAAHDGFNKQVTMSIAIVAAVLACVTMLAHRAHNDTLRLQGEALELQSKANIKSTETANKWAYYQGKNTFNLLSEITLDTLKVVAVRDENKKDFKDIVKRYEDTVEYYSGDKNSRSTAKKKKKSAEPDATEVKGQLKKIEKEARGLAKQTDDLMKASETKLNESHVIHAKADRFDYGELGLQLGVVLCSLAILTRGRGFWLAGIISSVVGALVALTGLLGLFMGHH
;
A
#
# COMPACT_ATOMS: atom_id res chain seq x y z
N MET A 1 34.08 1.07 15.80
CA MET A 1 35.28 1.90 16.00
C MET A 1 34.82 3.13 16.75
N THR A 2 35.28 3.27 17.98
CA THR A 2 34.86 4.30 18.93
C THR A 2 35.40 5.66 18.48
N HIS A 3 34.50 6.59 18.15
CA HIS A 3 34.84 7.97 17.80
C HIS A 3 35.22 8.74 19.08
N GLY A 4 36.49 9.12 19.21
CA GLY A 4 37.00 9.88 20.35
C GLY A 4 36.69 11.38 20.25
N PRO A 5 36.67 12.10 21.39
CA PRO A 5 36.40 13.55 21.46
C PRO A 5 37.37 14.42 20.65
N GLU A 6 38.54 13.89 20.30
CA GLU A 6 39.58 14.56 19.49
C GLU A 6 39.07 15.05 18.12
N HIS A 7 38.16 14.31 17.46
CA HIS A 7 37.67 14.68 16.12
C HIS A 7 36.69 15.87 16.15
N HIS A 8 36.07 16.15 17.32
CA HIS A 8 35.24 17.33 17.53
C HIS A 8 36.08 18.57 17.83
N ILE A 9 37.30 18.39 18.36
CA ILE A 9 38.25 19.47 18.62
C ILE A 9 38.92 19.93 17.32
N GLU A 10 39.26 19.03 16.40
CA GLU A 10 39.84 19.41 15.10
C GLU A 10 38.88 20.24 14.24
N HIS A 11 37.57 19.93 14.24
CA HIS A 11 36.57 20.77 13.57
C HIS A 11 36.39 22.14 14.25
N ALA A 12 36.64 22.25 15.55
CA ALA A 12 36.63 23.52 16.29
C ALA A 12 37.93 24.34 16.08
N GLU A 13 39.08 23.68 15.97
CA GLU A 13 40.36 24.34 15.68
C GLU A 13 40.45 24.86 14.24
N HIS A 14 39.86 24.16 13.26
CA HIS A 14 39.71 24.70 11.90
C HIS A 14 38.83 25.96 11.83
N ALA A 15 37.87 26.13 12.75
CA ALA A 15 37.10 27.37 12.88
C ALA A 15 37.91 28.51 13.53
N ALA A 16 38.84 28.19 14.44
CA ALA A 16 39.71 29.16 15.09
C ALA A 16 40.80 29.71 14.16
N HIS A 17 41.34 28.90 13.24
CA HIS A 17 42.34 29.35 12.26
C HIS A 17 41.75 30.16 11.09
N ALA A 18 40.45 30.05 10.81
CA ALA A 18 39.77 30.91 9.81
C ALA A 18 39.57 32.36 10.30
N ALA A 19 39.79 32.65 11.59
CA ALA A 19 39.35 33.87 12.28
C ALA A 19 40.25 35.11 12.11
N HIS A 20 41.34 35.04 11.33
CA HIS A 20 42.27 36.19 11.17
C HIS A 20 41.84 37.25 10.13
N ASP A 21 40.74 37.04 9.39
CA ASP A 21 40.22 38.00 8.40
C ASP A 21 38.77 38.41 8.71
N GLY A 22 38.46 39.71 8.60
CA GLY A 22 37.14 40.27 8.90
C GLY A 22 36.03 39.73 7.99
N PHE A 23 36.36 39.36 6.75
CA PHE A 23 35.45 38.69 5.84
C PHE A 23 35.08 37.29 6.35
N ASN A 24 36.06 36.47 6.75
CA ASN A 24 35.80 35.13 7.27
C ASN A 24 34.94 35.18 8.53
N LYS A 25 35.16 36.14 9.43
CA LYS A 25 34.32 36.33 10.62
C LYS A 25 32.84 36.59 10.25
N GLN A 26 32.59 37.42 9.25
CA GLN A 26 31.22 37.68 8.76
C GLN A 26 30.59 36.42 8.15
N VAL A 27 31.35 35.66 7.35
CA VAL A 27 30.88 34.42 6.74
C VAL A 27 30.58 33.36 7.82
N THR A 28 31.48 33.15 8.79
CA THR A 28 31.28 32.19 9.89
C THR A 28 30.05 32.53 10.74
N MET A 29 29.81 33.82 11.04
CA MET A 29 28.59 34.23 11.73
C MET A 29 27.33 33.93 10.90
N SER A 30 27.37 34.18 9.58
CA SER A 30 26.24 33.83 8.72
C SER A 30 25.97 32.32 8.65
N ILE A 31 27.02 31.49 8.61
CA ILE A 31 26.90 30.03 8.67
C ILE A 31 26.21 29.60 9.98
N ALA A 32 26.64 30.15 11.11
CA ALA A 32 26.05 29.82 12.41
C ALA A 32 24.54 30.17 12.48
N ILE A 33 24.15 31.34 11.96
CA ILE A 33 22.75 31.77 11.92
C ILE A 33 21.93 30.87 11.00
N VAL A 34 22.42 30.59 9.78
CA VAL A 34 21.73 29.70 8.83
C VAL A 34 21.61 28.29 9.40
N ALA A 35 22.65 27.78 10.08
CA ALA A 35 22.62 26.46 10.71
C ALA A 35 21.59 26.38 11.86
N ALA A 36 21.45 27.44 12.66
CA ALA A 36 20.41 27.50 13.70
C ALA A 36 19.00 27.49 13.08
N VAL A 37 18.78 28.25 12.01
CA VAL A 37 17.50 28.26 11.27
C VAL A 37 17.24 26.89 10.63
N LEU A 38 18.26 26.29 10.00
CA LEU A 38 18.19 24.94 9.44
C LEU A 38 17.75 23.93 10.49
N ALA A 39 18.37 23.93 11.67
CA ALA A 39 17.99 23.01 12.76
C ALA A 39 16.53 23.18 13.19
N CYS A 40 16.02 24.41 13.28
CA CYS A 40 14.60 24.67 13.56
C CYS A 40 13.69 24.15 12.45
N VAL A 41 14.04 24.37 11.18
CA VAL A 41 13.27 23.90 10.02
C VAL A 41 13.28 22.38 9.95
N THR A 42 14.42 21.72 10.16
CA THR A 42 14.53 20.26 10.17
C THR A 42 13.65 19.63 11.25
N MET A 43 13.57 20.21 12.46
CA MET A 43 12.63 19.72 13.48
C MET A 43 11.16 19.83 13.05
N LEU A 44 10.78 20.92 12.37
CA LEU A 44 9.43 21.12 11.85
C LEU A 44 9.12 20.19 10.67
N ALA A 45 10.08 20.00 9.77
CA ALA A 45 10.01 19.08 8.64
C ALA A 45 9.80 17.64 9.14
N HIS A 46 10.61 17.22 10.11
CA HIS A 46 10.50 15.89 10.72
C HIS A 46 9.16 15.69 11.42
N ARG A 47 8.60 16.72 12.06
CA ARG A 47 7.24 16.65 12.61
C ARG A 47 6.18 16.47 11.52
N ALA A 48 6.26 17.24 10.44
CA ALA A 48 5.32 17.13 9.32
C ALA A 48 5.42 15.76 8.64
N HIS A 49 6.64 15.24 8.47
CA HIS A 49 6.88 13.90 7.92
C HIS A 49 6.39 12.78 8.85
N ASN A 50 6.54 12.93 10.18
CA ASN A 50 5.99 11.97 11.13
C ASN A 50 4.46 11.91 11.07
N ASP A 51 3.80 13.04 10.84
CA ASP A 51 2.34 13.08 10.69
C ASP A 51 1.85 12.32 9.45
N THR A 52 2.58 12.39 8.32
CA THR A 52 2.26 11.61 7.11
C THR A 52 2.52 10.12 7.32
N LEU A 53 3.66 9.76 7.93
CA LEU A 53 4.01 8.37 8.25
C LEU A 53 2.98 7.72 9.18
N ARG A 54 2.45 8.46 10.16
CA ARG A 54 1.41 7.95 11.06
C ARG A 54 0.16 7.54 10.28
N LEU A 55 -0.34 8.41 9.39
CA LEU A 55 -1.54 8.11 8.59
C LEU A 55 -1.29 6.97 7.60
N GLN A 56 -0.11 6.93 6.99
CA GLN A 56 0.29 5.82 6.12
C GLN A 56 0.39 4.50 6.90
N GLY A 57 0.88 4.55 8.15
CA GLY A 57 0.92 3.41 9.07
C GLY A 57 -0.47 2.89 9.42
N GLU A 58 -1.42 3.78 9.75
CA GLU A 58 -2.82 3.41 9.99
C GLU A 58 -3.47 2.79 8.74
N ALA A 59 -3.22 3.36 7.56
CA ALA A 59 -3.71 2.81 6.30
C ALA A 59 -3.14 1.41 6.02
N LEU A 60 -1.84 1.21 6.28
CA LEU A 60 -1.16 -0.07 6.12
C LEU A 60 -1.71 -1.12 7.08
N GLU A 61 -2.01 -0.75 8.33
CA GLU A 61 -2.64 -1.65 9.30
C GLU A 61 -4.01 -2.14 8.79
N LEU A 62 -4.84 -1.23 8.28
CA LEU A 62 -6.15 -1.57 7.69
C LEU A 62 -6.00 -2.47 6.46
N GLN A 63 -5.04 -2.19 5.59
CA GLN A 63 -4.75 -3.02 4.41
C GLN A 63 -4.27 -4.41 4.82
N SER A 64 -3.43 -4.52 5.85
CA SER A 64 -2.99 -5.80 6.40
C SER A 64 -4.17 -6.63 6.92
N LYS A 65 -5.07 -6.01 7.70
CA LYS A 65 -6.32 -6.65 8.16
C LYS A 65 -7.21 -7.10 7.00
N ALA A 66 -7.33 -6.28 5.95
CA ALA A 66 -8.07 -6.62 4.74
C ALA A 66 -7.43 -7.82 4.02
N ASN A 67 -6.10 -7.86 3.90
CA ASN A 67 -5.37 -8.96 3.25
C ASN A 67 -5.54 -10.29 3.98
N ILE A 68 -5.53 -10.28 5.32
CA ILE A 68 -5.80 -11.48 6.13
C ILE A 68 -7.21 -12.01 5.82
N LYS A 69 -8.23 -11.14 5.87
CA LYS A 69 -9.61 -11.52 5.56
C LYS A 69 -9.81 -11.95 4.12
N SER A 70 -9.09 -11.32 3.18
CA SER A 70 -9.06 -11.71 1.77
C SER A 70 -8.53 -13.14 1.61
N THR A 71 -7.47 -13.48 2.33
CA THR A 71 -6.88 -14.84 2.32
C THR A 71 -7.85 -15.86 2.90
N GLU A 72 -8.51 -15.56 4.02
CA GLU A 72 -9.56 -16.41 4.59
C GLU A 72 -10.72 -16.62 3.61
N THR A 73 -11.13 -15.54 2.93
CA THR A 73 -12.19 -15.58 1.91
C THR A 73 -11.78 -16.44 0.72
N ALA A 74 -10.55 -16.31 0.24
CA ALA A 74 -9.98 -17.13 -0.82
C ALA A 74 -9.94 -18.61 -0.42
N ASN A 75 -9.52 -18.93 0.79
CA ASN A 75 -9.52 -20.30 1.32
C ASN A 75 -10.94 -20.90 1.34
N LYS A 76 -11.94 -20.13 1.75
CA LYS A 76 -13.35 -20.59 1.74
C LYS A 76 -13.88 -20.81 0.31
N TRP A 77 -13.54 -19.91 -0.62
CA TRP A 77 -13.91 -20.07 -2.03
C TRP A 77 -13.22 -21.27 -2.68
N ALA A 78 -11.93 -21.48 -2.40
CA ALA A 78 -11.19 -22.64 -2.89
C ALA A 78 -11.80 -23.95 -2.35
N TYR A 79 -12.19 -23.99 -1.08
CA TYR A 79 -12.89 -25.15 -0.51
C TYR A 79 -14.23 -25.42 -1.20
N TYR A 80 -15.04 -24.37 -1.38
CA TYR A 80 -16.32 -24.46 -2.09
C TYR A 80 -16.13 -24.97 -3.52
N GLN A 81 -15.17 -24.38 -4.24
CA GLN A 81 -14.86 -24.75 -5.62
C GLN A 81 -14.40 -26.20 -5.71
N GLY A 82 -13.47 -26.63 -4.84
CA GLY A 82 -12.98 -28.00 -4.82
C GLY A 82 -14.08 -29.03 -4.58
N LYS A 83 -14.99 -28.77 -3.63
CA LYS A 83 -16.15 -29.64 -3.39
C LYS A 83 -17.10 -29.68 -4.59
N ASN A 84 -17.36 -28.55 -5.24
CA ASN A 84 -18.20 -28.51 -6.43
C ASN A 84 -17.59 -29.29 -7.59
N THR A 85 -16.28 -29.13 -7.83
CA THR A 85 -15.54 -29.86 -8.86
C THR A 85 -15.54 -31.37 -8.59
N PHE A 86 -15.32 -31.80 -7.35
CA PHE A 86 -15.36 -33.22 -7.00
C PHE A 86 -16.75 -33.84 -7.20
N ASN A 87 -17.80 -33.12 -6.80
CA ASN A 87 -19.18 -33.56 -7.03
C ASN A 87 -19.48 -33.71 -8.53
N LEU A 88 -19.09 -32.72 -9.33
CA LEU A 88 -19.24 -32.75 -10.79
C LEU A 88 -18.47 -33.93 -11.40
N LEU A 89 -17.20 -34.14 -11.01
CA LEU A 89 -16.38 -35.24 -11.50
C LEU A 89 -16.94 -36.61 -11.11
N SER A 90 -17.50 -36.73 -9.90
CA SER A 90 -18.14 -37.97 -9.43
C SER A 90 -19.40 -38.28 -10.24
N GLU A 91 -20.21 -37.26 -10.56
CA GLU A 91 -21.39 -37.39 -11.42
C GLU A 91 -20.98 -37.82 -12.84
N ILE A 92 -19.94 -37.20 -13.41
CA ILE A 92 -19.35 -37.60 -14.69
C ILE A 92 -18.89 -39.05 -14.68
N THR A 93 -18.19 -39.46 -13.64
CA THR A 93 -17.65 -40.82 -13.52
C THR A 93 -18.78 -41.84 -13.42
N LEU A 94 -19.80 -41.58 -12.59
CA LEU A 94 -20.96 -42.47 -12.46
C LEU A 94 -21.75 -42.59 -13.76
N ASP A 95 -21.97 -41.49 -14.47
CA ASP A 95 -22.68 -41.51 -15.74
C ASP A 95 -21.87 -42.21 -16.84
N THR A 96 -20.55 -42.00 -16.87
CA THR A 96 -19.65 -42.77 -17.75
C THR A 96 -19.70 -44.26 -17.42
N LEU A 97 -19.68 -44.62 -16.13
CA LEU A 97 -19.77 -46.02 -15.69
C LEU A 97 -21.12 -46.64 -16.07
N LYS A 98 -22.24 -45.90 -16.01
CA LYS A 98 -23.55 -46.37 -16.48
C LYS A 98 -23.56 -46.64 -17.99
N VAL A 99 -22.90 -45.78 -18.77
CA VAL A 99 -22.80 -45.95 -20.22
C VAL A 99 -21.87 -47.11 -20.59
N VAL A 100 -20.73 -47.26 -19.90
CA VAL A 100 -19.72 -48.28 -20.20
C VAL A 100 -20.09 -49.66 -19.64
N ALA A 101 -20.74 -49.72 -18.47
CA ALA A 101 -21.07 -50.99 -17.81
C ALA A 101 -22.31 -51.69 -18.39
N VAL A 102 -23.05 -51.07 -19.32
CA VAL A 102 -24.24 -51.67 -19.94
C VAL A 102 -24.00 -51.92 -21.43
N ARG A 103 -23.72 -53.17 -21.80
CA ARG A 103 -23.74 -53.66 -23.19
C ARG A 103 -25.18 -53.62 -23.73
N ASP A 104 -25.34 -52.93 -24.86
CA ASP A 104 -26.46 -52.89 -25.84
C ASP A 104 -27.92 -52.58 -25.39
N GLU A 105 -28.33 -52.79 -24.13
CA GLU A 105 -29.78 -52.82 -23.81
C GLU A 105 -30.41 -51.45 -23.43
N ASN A 106 -29.65 -50.40 -23.08
CA ASN A 106 -30.21 -49.12 -22.58
C ASN A 106 -29.88 -47.86 -23.43
N LYS A 107 -30.20 -47.88 -24.73
CA LYS A 107 -30.05 -46.69 -25.63
C LYS A 107 -30.81 -45.43 -25.14
N LYS A 108 -31.84 -45.58 -24.32
CA LYS A 108 -32.61 -44.47 -23.74
C LYS A 108 -31.81 -43.72 -22.65
N ASP A 109 -31.15 -44.44 -21.74
CA ASP A 109 -30.36 -43.83 -20.67
C ASP A 109 -29.16 -43.05 -21.24
N PHE A 110 -28.55 -43.56 -22.31
CA PHE A 110 -27.48 -42.86 -23.04
C PHE A 110 -27.95 -41.53 -23.63
N LYS A 111 -29.09 -41.51 -24.34
CA LYS A 111 -29.66 -40.26 -24.90
C LYS A 111 -29.99 -39.24 -23.81
N ASP A 112 -30.52 -39.69 -22.68
CA ASP A 112 -30.89 -38.82 -21.56
C ASP A 112 -29.65 -38.22 -20.86
N ILE A 113 -28.56 -39.00 -20.75
CA ILE A 113 -27.27 -38.51 -20.25
C ILE A 113 -26.66 -37.49 -21.22
N VAL A 114 -26.58 -37.82 -22.52
CA VAL A 114 -26.02 -36.92 -23.55
C VAL A 114 -26.76 -35.58 -23.56
N LYS A 115 -28.10 -35.60 -23.52
CA LYS A 115 -28.91 -34.38 -23.49
C LYS A 115 -28.65 -33.52 -22.25
N ARG A 116 -28.47 -34.13 -21.07
CA ARG A 116 -28.07 -33.38 -19.86
C ARG A 116 -26.70 -32.71 -20.00
N TYR A 117 -25.76 -33.35 -20.69
CA TYR A 117 -24.44 -32.76 -20.95
C TYR A 117 -24.51 -31.62 -21.96
N GLU A 118 -25.27 -31.78 -23.04
CA GLU A 118 -25.52 -30.71 -24.01
C GLU A 118 -26.10 -29.46 -23.29
N ASP A 119 -27.14 -29.65 -22.47
CA ASP A 119 -27.74 -28.56 -21.67
C ASP A 119 -26.74 -27.94 -20.67
N THR A 120 -25.86 -28.74 -20.06
CA THR A 120 -24.88 -28.25 -19.08
C THR A 120 -23.74 -27.47 -19.76
N VAL A 121 -23.26 -27.93 -20.91
CA VAL A 121 -22.25 -27.25 -21.73
C VAL A 121 -22.81 -25.92 -22.24
N GLU A 122 -24.07 -25.90 -22.70
CA GLU A 122 -24.75 -24.69 -23.16
C GLU A 122 -24.86 -23.63 -22.04
N TYR A 123 -25.21 -24.04 -20.82
CA TYR A 123 -25.24 -23.16 -19.64
C TYR A 123 -23.88 -22.53 -19.31
N TYR A 124 -22.80 -23.32 -19.29
CA TYR A 124 -21.46 -22.79 -19.00
C TYR A 124 -20.82 -22.08 -20.19
N SER A 125 -21.35 -22.27 -21.41
CA SER A 125 -20.96 -21.53 -22.61
C SER A 125 -21.57 -20.13 -22.71
N GLY A 126 -22.49 -19.78 -21.79
CA GLY A 126 -22.95 -18.40 -21.58
C GLY A 126 -24.31 -18.04 -22.17
N ASP A 127 -25.08 -19.01 -22.67
CA ASP A 127 -26.46 -18.78 -23.12
C ASP A 127 -27.47 -19.00 -21.99
N LYS A 128 -28.46 -18.10 -21.87
CA LYS A 128 -29.31 -17.98 -20.66
C LYS A 128 -30.53 -18.89 -20.75
N ASN A 129 -30.83 -19.56 -19.62
CA ASN A 129 -32.01 -20.38 -19.29
C ASN A 129 -32.05 -21.82 -19.83
N SER A 130 -31.61 -22.79 -19.02
CA SER A 130 -32.41 -23.97 -18.69
C SER A 130 -31.81 -24.73 -17.51
N ARG A 131 -32.61 -24.94 -16.45
CA ARG A 131 -32.39 -26.04 -15.50
C ARG A 131 -33.69 -26.82 -15.44
N SER A 132 -33.76 -27.90 -16.21
CA SER A 132 -34.87 -28.83 -16.25
C SER A 132 -34.28 -30.25 -16.27
N THR A 133 -33.97 -30.86 -15.11
CA THR A 133 -34.70 -31.99 -14.49
C THR A 133 -33.64 -33.03 -14.06
N ALA A 134 -33.80 -33.97 -13.13
CA ALA A 134 -34.72 -34.21 -12.02
C ALA A 134 -34.14 -35.35 -11.14
N LYS A 135 -34.46 -35.28 -9.85
CA LYS A 135 -34.76 -36.38 -8.89
C LYS A 135 -34.14 -37.79 -9.03
N LYS A 136 -33.61 -38.20 -7.87
CA LYS A 136 -33.79 -39.47 -7.09
C LYS A 136 -32.75 -40.61 -7.19
N LYS A 137 -32.07 -40.76 -6.04
CA LYS A 137 -31.67 -41.98 -5.29
C LYS A 137 -30.66 -42.97 -5.90
N LYS A 138 -29.54 -43.12 -5.19
CA LYS A 138 -29.22 -44.39 -4.51
C LYS A 138 -28.48 -44.13 -3.20
N LYS A 139 -28.95 -44.82 -2.14
CA LYS A 139 -28.36 -44.87 -0.80
C LYS A 139 -27.07 -45.68 -0.89
N SER A 140 -25.96 -45.11 -0.47
CA SER A 140 -24.83 -45.85 0.10
C SER A 140 -24.06 -44.90 1.02
N ALA A 141 -24.24 -45.16 2.31
CA ALA A 141 -23.53 -44.71 3.50
C ALA A 141 -22.36 -43.72 3.33
N GLU A 142 -22.61 -42.43 3.61
CA GLU A 142 -21.75 -41.41 4.27
C GLU A 142 -22.50 -40.04 4.21
N PRO A 143 -22.12 -39.01 4.99
CA PRO A 143 -23.01 -38.14 5.78
C PRO A 143 -24.08 -37.37 4.96
N ASP A 144 -25.17 -37.00 5.63
CA ASP A 144 -26.44 -36.56 5.03
C ASP A 144 -26.26 -35.48 3.93
N ALA A 145 -26.66 -35.81 2.70
CA ALA A 145 -26.52 -34.93 1.52
C ALA A 145 -27.27 -33.59 1.66
N THR A 146 -28.24 -33.52 2.58
CA THR A 146 -28.94 -32.31 3.00
C THR A 146 -28.08 -31.41 3.89
N GLU A 147 -27.32 -31.99 4.83
CA GLU A 147 -26.37 -31.28 5.69
C GLU A 147 -25.21 -30.70 4.88
N VAL A 148 -24.62 -31.46 3.94
CA VAL A 148 -23.50 -31.00 3.11
C VAL A 148 -23.91 -29.80 2.25
N LYS A 149 -25.12 -29.80 1.67
CA LYS A 149 -25.65 -28.64 0.94
C LYS A 149 -25.93 -27.44 1.84
N GLY A 150 -26.40 -27.66 3.06
CA GLY A 150 -26.55 -26.62 4.07
C GLY A 150 -25.22 -25.99 4.47
N GLN A 151 -24.20 -26.83 4.66
CA GLN A 151 -22.83 -26.40 4.96
C GLN A 151 -22.19 -25.59 3.82
N LEU A 152 -22.35 -26.01 2.56
CA LEU A 152 -21.84 -25.24 1.41
C LEU A 152 -22.49 -23.85 1.30
N LYS A 153 -23.82 -23.76 1.47
CA LYS A 153 -24.51 -22.45 1.47
C LYS A 153 -24.06 -21.56 2.62
N LYS A 154 -23.76 -22.15 3.79
CA LYS A 154 -23.22 -21.42 4.94
C LYS A 154 -21.83 -20.87 4.63
N ILE A 155 -20.93 -21.68 4.07
CA ILE A 155 -19.58 -21.29 3.67
C ILE A 155 -19.63 -20.18 2.62
N GLU A 156 -20.51 -20.28 1.62
CA GLU A 156 -20.70 -19.23 0.61
C GLU A 156 -21.16 -17.91 1.25
N LYS A 157 -22.16 -17.97 2.15
CA LYS A 157 -22.66 -16.78 2.85
C LYS A 157 -21.58 -16.14 3.74
N GLU A 158 -20.77 -16.96 4.41
CA GLU A 158 -19.64 -16.49 5.20
C GLU A 158 -18.55 -15.87 4.33
N ALA A 159 -18.19 -16.48 3.20
CA ALA A 159 -17.21 -15.94 2.26
C ALA A 159 -17.68 -14.59 1.67
N ARG A 160 -18.96 -14.47 1.32
CA ARG A 160 -19.56 -13.19 0.89
C ARG A 160 -19.58 -12.14 2.00
N GLY A 161 -19.81 -12.55 3.24
CA GLY A 161 -19.76 -11.66 4.41
C GLY A 161 -18.35 -11.12 4.67
N LEU A 162 -17.34 -11.99 4.59
CA LEU A 162 -15.93 -11.60 4.72
C LEU A 162 -15.49 -10.71 3.56
N ALA A 163 -15.89 -11.01 2.32
CA ALA A 163 -15.60 -10.16 1.16
C ALA A 163 -16.09 -8.73 1.34
N LYS A 164 -17.33 -8.53 1.84
CA LYS A 164 -17.85 -7.20 2.16
C LYS A 164 -17.00 -6.48 3.22
N GLN A 165 -16.62 -7.18 4.29
CA GLN A 165 -15.77 -6.59 5.32
C GLN A 165 -14.39 -6.21 4.78
N THR A 166 -13.84 -6.99 3.86
CA THR A 166 -12.57 -6.68 3.18
C THR A 166 -12.72 -5.40 2.35
N ASP A 167 -13.79 -5.26 1.57
CA ASP A 167 -14.05 -4.05 0.78
C ASP A 167 -14.23 -2.82 1.67
N ASP A 168 -14.95 -2.95 2.79
CA ASP A 168 -15.15 -1.85 3.74
C ASP A 168 -13.82 -1.42 4.39
N LEU A 169 -12.95 -2.38 4.74
CA LEU A 169 -11.60 -2.09 5.27
C LEU A 169 -10.68 -1.46 4.23
N MET A 170 -10.74 -1.90 2.97
CA MET A 170 -9.98 -1.29 1.89
C MET A 170 -10.41 0.15 1.63
N LYS A 171 -11.72 0.44 1.61
CA LYS A 171 -12.24 1.81 1.50
C LYS A 171 -11.79 2.70 2.66
N ALA A 172 -11.79 2.16 3.88
CA ALA A 172 -11.29 2.89 5.04
C ALA A 172 -9.78 3.18 4.93
N SER A 173 -8.98 2.22 4.44
CA SER A 173 -7.55 2.40 4.17
C SER A 173 -7.31 3.48 3.10
N GLU A 174 -8.05 3.44 1.99
CA GLU A 174 -7.96 4.41 0.91
C GLU A 174 -8.30 5.84 1.37
N THR A 175 -9.30 5.97 2.25
CA THR A 175 -9.64 7.27 2.87
C THR A 175 -8.47 7.82 3.66
N LYS A 176 -7.76 6.97 4.43
CA LYS A 176 -6.57 7.37 5.20
C LYS A 176 -5.36 7.70 4.32
N LEU A 177 -5.20 7.01 3.19
CA LEU A 177 -4.18 7.36 2.19
C LEU A 177 -4.48 8.72 1.54
N ASN A 178 -5.74 8.97 1.18
CA ASN A 178 -6.14 10.27 0.62
C ASN A 178 -5.93 11.42 1.61
N GLU A 179 -6.26 11.23 2.89
CA GLU A 179 -5.92 12.19 3.95
C GLU A 179 -4.40 12.43 4.05
N SER A 180 -3.60 11.36 3.94
CA SER A 180 -2.13 11.46 3.95
C SER A 180 -1.59 12.26 2.76
N HIS A 181 -2.15 12.09 1.55
CA HIS A 181 -1.72 12.83 0.36
C HIS A 181 -1.86 14.35 0.50
N VAL A 182 -2.94 14.81 1.14
CA VAL A 182 -3.15 16.25 1.40
C VAL A 182 -2.11 16.79 2.37
N ILE A 183 -1.72 16.00 3.37
CA ILE A 183 -0.73 16.40 4.37
C ILE A 183 0.70 16.30 3.81
N HIS A 184 0.94 15.37 2.88
CA HIS A 184 2.21 15.23 2.16
C HIS A 184 2.61 16.51 1.41
N ALA A 185 1.67 17.19 0.77
CA ALA A 185 1.94 18.45 0.08
C ALA A 185 2.49 19.55 1.01
N LYS A 186 2.18 19.48 2.31
CA LYS A 186 2.76 20.37 3.32
C LYS A 186 4.19 19.97 3.68
N ALA A 187 4.47 18.67 3.78
CA ALA A 187 5.80 18.14 4.06
C ALA A 187 6.80 18.50 2.93
N ASP A 188 6.39 18.35 1.66
CA ASP A 188 7.27 18.64 0.51
C ASP A 188 7.80 20.09 0.51
N ARG A 189 7.02 21.05 1.00
CA ARG A 189 7.46 22.46 1.11
C ARG A 189 8.55 22.63 2.17
N PHE A 190 8.50 21.87 3.26
CA PHE A 190 9.56 21.89 4.25
C PHE A 190 10.84 21.26 3.70
N ASP A 191 10.73 20.20 2.90
CA ASP A 191 11.88 19.57 2.24
C ASP A 191 12.57 20.55 1.28
N TYR A 192 11.81 21.30 0.46
CA TYR A 192 12.40 22.35 -0.38
C TYR A 192 13.07 23.47 0.41
N GLY A 193 12.49 23.86 1.56
CA GLY A 193 13.08 24.86 2.46
C GLY A 193 14.38 24.37 3.10
N GLU A 194 14.42 23.12 3.56
CA GLU A 194 15.60 22.47 4.12
C GLU A 194 16.73 22.37 3.09
N LEU A 195 16.42 21.93 1.87
CA LEU A 195 17.39 21.86 0.77
C LEU A 195 18.00 23.23 0.46
N GLY A 196 17.18 24.28 0.40
CA GLY A 196 17.66 25.66 0.15
C GLY A 196 18.58 26.18 1.24
N LEU A 197 18.28 25.87 2.51
CA LEU A 197 19.11 26.22 3.67
C LEU A 197 20.42 25.42 3.68
N GLN A 198 20.39 24.12 3.36
CA GLN A 198 21.58 23.27 3.29
C GLN A 198 22.53 23.71 2.18
N LEU A 199 22.00 24.03 0.99
CA LEU A 199 22.77 24.63 -0.10
C LEU A 199 23.38 25.97 0.31
N GLY A 200 22.63 26.79 1.06
CA GLY A 200 23.13 28.05 1.60
C GLY A 200 24.34 27.85 2.54
N VAL A 201 24.28 26.88 3.46
CA VAL A 201 25.42 26.55 4.34
C VAL A 201 26.63 26.07 3.54
N VAL A 202 26.41 25.20 2.55
CA VAL A 202 27.49 24.67 1.69
C VAL A 202 28.15 25.80 0.88
N LEU A 203 27.37 26.70 0.29
CA LEU A 203 27.89 27.85 -0.46
C LEU A 203 28.62 28.86 0.42
N CYS A 204 28.13 29.10 1.64
CA CYS A 204 28.84 29.92 2.62
C CYS A 204 30.18 29.29 3.05
N SER A 205 30.24 27.96 3.21
CA SER A 205 31.49 27.24 3.47
C SER A 205 32.46 27.33 2.28
N LEU A 206 31.95 27.18 1.05
CA LEU A 206 32.73 27.34 -0.17
C LEU A 206 33.28 28.78 -0.33
N ALA A 207 32.57 29.79 0.16
CA ALA A 207 33.02 31.19 0.13
C ALA A 207 34.29 31.42 0.98
N ILE A 208 34.45 30.70 2.09
CA ILE A 208 35.67 30.75 2.92
C ILE A 208 36.85 30.15 2.15
N LEU A 209 36.64 29.00 1.51
CA LEU A 209 37.68 28.29 0.75
C LEU A 209 38.12 29.04 -0.51
N THR A 210 37.17 29.65 -1.22
CA THR A 210 37.43 30.36 -2.48
C THR A 210 37.81 31.82 -2.30
N ARG A 211 37.70 32.36 -1.07
CA ARG A 211 37.82 33.80 -0.76
C ARG A 211 36.95 34.70 -1.65
N GLY A 212 35.87 34.14 -2.22
CA GLY A 212 35.01 34.79 -3.20
C GLY A 212 33.74 35.35 -2.57
N ARG A 213 33.57 36.68 -2.62
CA ARG A 213 32.34 37.36 -2.14
C ARG A 213 31.06 36.94 -2.88
N GLY A 214 31.19 36.49 -4.13
CA GLY A 214 30.05 36.03 -4.93
C GLY A 214 29.38 34.78 -4.36
N PHE A 215 30.17 33.81 -3.88
CA PHE A 215 29.65 32.59 -3.26
C PHE A 215 28.95 32.88 -1.94
N TRP A 216 29.45 33.86 -1.17
CA TRP A 216 28.80 34.29 0.07
C TRP A 216 27.42 34.92 -0.18
N LEU A 217 27.31 35.83 -1.16
CA LEU A 217 26.03 36.41 -1.55
C LEU A 217 25.05 35.35 -2.07
N ALA A 218 25.52 34.43 -2.91
CA ALA A 218 24.70 33.33 -3.41
C ALA A 218 24.20 32.43 -2.27
N GLY A 219 25.04 32.13 -1.28
CA GLY A 219 24.68 31.37 -0.09
C GLY A 219 23.59 32.07 0.74
N ILE A 220 23.77 33.36 1.04
CA ILE A 220 22.77 34.17 1.76
C ILE A 220 21.43 34.19 1.01
N ILE A 221 21.45 34.44 -0.31
CA ILE A 221 20.23 34.47 -1.13
C ILE A 221 19.52 33.11 -1.08
N SER A 222 20.26 32.01 -1.26
CA SER A 222 19.71 30.65 -1.15
C SER A 222 19.08 30.40 0.22
N SER A 223 19.76 30.80 1.31
CA SER A 223 19.24 30.64 2.67
C SER A 223 17.98 31.46 2.93
N VAL A 224 17.91 32.69 2.44
CA VAL A 224 16.72 33.54 2.56
C VAL A 224 15.54 32.95 1.79
N VAL A 225 15.78 32.49 0.55
CA VAL A 225 14.75 31.80 -0.25
C VAL A 225 14.28 30.52 0.45
N GLY A 226 15.19 29.69 0.94
CA GLY A 226 14.86 28.47 1.70
C GLY A 226 14.06 28.75 2.96
N ALA A 227 14.44 29.78 3.74
CA ALA A 227 13.70 30.21 4.92
C ALA A 227 12.29 30.71 4.58
N LEU A 228 12.12 31.48 3.51
CA LEU A 228 10.82 31.95 3.05
C LEU A 228 9.92 30.78 2.61
N VAL A 229 10.47 29.83 1.84
CA VAL A 229 9.73 28.62 1.42
C VAL A 229 9.30 27.79 2.64
N ALA A 230 10.19 27.58 3.62
CA ALA A 230 9.83 26.91 4.87
C ALA A 230 8.73 27.67 5.64
N LEU A 231 8.77 29.01 5.64
CA LEU A 231 7.75 29.85 6.27
C LEU A 231 6.38 29.70 5.59
N THR A 232 6.34 29.51 4.27
CA THR A 232 5.08 29.24 3.54
C THR A 232 4.48 27.88 3.90
N GLY A 233 5.32 26.88 4.19
CA GLY A 233 4.90 25.59 4.73
C GLY A 233 4.31 25.71 6.15
N LEU A 234 4.86 26.61 6.97
CA LEU A 234 4.41 26.87 8.34
C LEU A 234 3.08 27.65 8.38
N LEU A 235 2.98 28.75 7.63
CA LEU A 235 1.81 29.65 7.64
C LEU A 235 0.62 29.13 6.83
N GLY A 236 0.80 28.07 6.03
CA GLY A 236 -0.28 27.55 5.17
C GLY A 236 -0.78 28.58 4.16
N LEU A 237 0.00 29.63 3.87
CA LEU A 237 -0.44 30.85 3.18
C LEU A 237 -0.82 30.66 1.69
N PHE A 238 -0.78 29.41 1.21
CA PHE A 238 -1.22 28.97 -0.12
C PHE A 238 -1.93 27.62 -0.02
N MET A 239 -2.81 27.44 0.98
CA MET A 239 -3.75 26.30 1.10
C MET A 239 -5.14 26.60 0.52
N GLY A 240 -5.31 27.77 -0.11
CA GLY A 240 -6.57 28.16 -0.76
C GLY A 240 -6.42 28.28 -2.27
N HIS A 241 -6.28 27.16 -3.00
CA HIS A 241 -6.93 26.96 -4.29
C HIS A 241 -6.60 25.58 -4.89
N HIS A 242 -7.68 24.93 -5.35
CA HIS A 242 -7.81 23.70 -6.14
C HIS A 242 -7.73 22.37 -5.40
#